data_AF-A0A7J6R2M5-F1
#
_entry.id   AF-A0A7J6R2M5-F1
#
_cell.length_a   1.000
_cell.length_b   1.000
_cell.length_c   1.000
_cell.angle_alpha   90.00
_cell.angle_beta   90.00
_cell.angle_gamma   90.00
#
_symmetry.space_group_name_H-M   'P 1'
#
loop_
_entity.id
_entity.type
_entity.pdbx_description
1 polymer ?
#
loop_
_entity_poly.entity_id
_entity_poly.type
_entity_poly.pdbx_seq_one_letter_code
_entity_poly.pdbx_strand_id
1 'polypeptide(L)'
;MTIVCAISGEVPDDPVLSKTGYVFSRRLIEKALTENGGKCPVTGQDLDKETDLYPIHANSVVTPRPATSSSISSMLHDFQNEWDNLMLETYKLRESLTTTRAQLSQTLYQHEAACRVICRLAKERDVAVSRVRQLSTDLAKARAYAATGMEADVSVEGGAQDEAADVADGFIQEAVAVSEKLMSGRKKRKHPKLAKEDAVKAYTVQGTAEKLAQADTATPSKRRRKSASSSATVTAIDIHFQDNDRMLVGGSVGYATLYNRATKTTVCTVTHSTDKSAVTAVKLHPNEELFATGGADGNVRMWKSAKEGEWECEHAAVGNPVSMGSPVNYLEWHPT
;
A
#
# COMPACT_ATOMS: atom_id res chain seq x y z
N MET A 1 -29.06 40.38 7.23
CA MET A 1 -28.10 39.33 7.61
C MET A 1 -27.11 39.97 8.57
N THR A 2 -27.00 39.44 9.79
CA THR A 2 -26.04 39.92 10.80
C THR A 2 -24.69 39.27 10.57
N ILE A 3 -23.61 40.02 10.76
CA ILE A 3 -22.25 39.49 10.76
C ILE A 3 -22.08 38.70 12.06
N VAL A 4 -21.66 37.44 11.96
CA VAL A 4 -21.50 36.54 13.11
C VAL A 4 -20.05 36.09 13.18
N CYS A 5 -19.50 36.06 14.39
CA CYS A 5 -18.16 35.57 14.67
C CYS A 5 -18.11 34.04 14.47
N ALA A 6 -17.16 33.55 13.68
CA ALA A 6 -17.03 32.11 13.42
C ALA A 6 -16.54 31.29 14.63
N ILE A 7 -16.01 31.92 15.68
CA ILE A 7 -15.59 31.24 16.92
C ILE A 7 -16.74 31.21 17.95
N SER A 8 -17.37 32.35 18.23
CA SER A 8 -18.38 32.46 19.28
C SER A 8 -19.82 32.25 18.80
N GLY A 9 -20.09 32.37 17.51
CA GLY A 9 -21.46 32.33 16.99
C GLY A 9 -22.31 33.57 17.35
N GLU A 10 -21.69 34.58 17.97
CA GLU A 10 -22.33 35.83 18.37
C GLU A 10 -21.95 36.99 17.43
N VAL A 11 -22.69 38.10 17.51
CA VAL A 11 -22.35 39.33 16.80
C VAL A 11 -21.09 39.93 17.46
N PRO A 12 -19.98 40.10 16.74
CA PRO A 12 -18.74 40.63 17.30
C PRO A 12 -18.82 42.15 17.52
N ASP A 13 -18.31 42.64 18.66
CA ASP A 13 -18.15 44.07 18.93
C ASP A 13 -17.10 44.71 17.98
N ASP A 14 -15.94 44.06 17.84
CA ASP A 14 -14.85 44.43 16.93
C ASP A 14 -14.66 43.33 15.86
N PRO A 15 -15.42 43.37 14.76
CA PRO A 15 -15.29 42.39 13.68
C PRO A 15 -13.98 42.58 12.89
N VAL A 16 -13.25 41.48 12.73
CA VAL A 16 -12.07 41.38 11.86
C VAL A 16 -12.27 40.28 10.81
N LEU A 17 -11.95 40.58 9.56
CA LEU A 17 -11.90 39.64 8.46
C LEU A 17 -10.50 39.02 8.39
N SER A 18 -10.43 37.69 8.39
CA SER A 18 -9.17 36.99 8.09
C SER A 18 -8.96 36.87 6.58
N LYS A 19 -7.70 36.66 6.17
CA LYS A 19 -7.34 36.23 4.81
C LYS A 19 -8.11 35.00 4.32
N THR A 20 -8.55 34.13 5.23
CA THR A 20 -9.34 32.92 4.95
C THR A 20 -10.81 33.21 4.62
N GLY A 21 -11.25 34.47 4.72
CA GLY A 21 -12.60 34.90 4.38
C GLY A 21 -13.63 34.75 5.50
N TYR A 22 -13.20 34.44 6.73
CA TYR A 22 -14.08 34.33 7.90
C TYR A 22 -14.02 35.59 8.75
N VAL A 23 -15.15 35.93 9.38
CA VAL A 23 -15.24 37.06 10.31
C VAL A 23 -15.09 36.54 11.73
N PHE A 24 -14.24 37.21 12.51
CA PHE A 24 -13.97 36.91 13.89
C PHE A 24 -14.12 38.15 14.77
N SER A 25 -14.30 37.95 16.07
CA SER A 25 -14.02 39.00 17.06
C SER A 25 -12.51 39.11 17.26
N ARG A 26 -11.95 40.33 17.18
CA ARG A 26 -10.50 40.58 17.32
C ARG A 26 -9.90 39.89 18.56
N ARG A 27 -10.54 40.04 19.72
CA ARG A 27 -10.08 39.45 20.98
C ARG A 27 -10.00 37.92 20.92
N LEU A 28 -10.96 37.27 20.26
CA LEU A 28 -11.05 35.81 20.21
C LEU A 28 -10.03 35.24 19.22
N ILE A 29 -9.86 35.86 18.05
CA ILE A 29 -8.90 35.37 17.06
C ILE A 29 -7.46 35.55 17.53
N GLU A 30 -7.12 36.67 18.19
CA GLU A 30 -5.77 36.88 18.73
C GLU A 30 -5.40 35.83 19.78
N LYS A 31 -6.36 35.48 20.67
CA LYS A 31 -6.21 34.39 21.65
C LYS A 31 -6.10 33.03 20.97
N ALA A 32 -6.96 32.74 20.01
CA ALA A 32 -6.90 31.49 19.26
C ALA A 32 -5.57 31.34 18.50
N LEU A 33 -5.01 32.42 17.96
CA LEU A 33 -3.70 32.41 17.29
C LEU A 33 -2.54 32.24 18.27
N THR A 34 -2.63 32.75 19.50
CA THR A 34 -1.63 32.46 20.54
C THR A 34 -1.63 30.99 20.96
N GLU A 35 -2.80 30.37 21.06
CA GLU A 35 -2.95 29.00 21.55
C GLU A 35 -2.65 27.96 20.45
N ASN A 36 -3.09 28.22 19.22
CA ASN A 36 -2.94 27.30 18.09
C ASN A 36 -1.66 27.52 17.27
N GLY A 37 -0.75 28.39 17.72
CA GLY A 37 0.55 28.61 17.08
C GLY A 37 0.47 29.24 15.68
N GLY A 38 -0.39 30.25 15.51
CA GLY A 38 -0.50 31.00 14.24
C GLY A 38 -1.36 30.33 13.16
N LYS A 39 -2.24 29.40 13.53
CA LYS A 39 -3.17 28.76 12.59
C LYS A 39 -4.61 29.19 12.80
N CYS A 40 -5.33 29.38 11.69
CA CYS A 40 -6.75 29.70 11.71
C CYS A 40 -7.56 28.55 12.33
N PRO A 41 -8.43 28.82 13.33
CA PRO A 41 -9.16 27.78 14.06
C PRO A 41 -10.20 27.02 13.21
N VAL A 42 -10.64 27.59 12.08
CA VAL A 42 -11.68 26.99 11.22
C VAL A 42 -11.07 26.23 10.04
N THR A 43 -10.06 26.81 9.37
CA THR A 43 -9.47 26.23 8.15
C THR A 43 -8.12 25.57 8.36
N GLY A 44 -7.45 25.79 9.49
CA GLY A 44 -6.11 25.27 9.78
C GLY A 44 -4.98 25.90 8.96
N GLN A 45 -5.25 26.96 8.19
CA GLN A 45 -4.24 27.70 7.41
C GLN A 45 -3.43 28.64 8.29
N ASP A 46 -2.17 28.87 7.94
CA ASP A 46 -1.29 29.81 8.65
C ASP A 46 -1.83 31.24 8.49
N LEU A 47 -1.93 31.95 9.62
CA LEU A 47 -2.52 33.28 9.73
C LEU A 47 -1.71 34.11 10.73
N ASP A 48 -1.12 35.19 10.23
CA ASP A 48 -0.35 36.12 11.05
C ASP A 48 -1.24 37.19 11.70
N LYS A 49 -0.91 37.58 12.94
CA LYS A 49 -1.76 38.48 13.75
C LYS A 49 -1.90 39.89 13.19
N GLU A 50 -0.84 40.44 12.59
CA GLU A 50 -0.78 41.87 12.24
C GLU A 50 -1.04 42.14 10.76
N THR A 51 -0.69 41.21 9.88
CA THR A 51 -0.76 41.38 8.43
C THR A 51 -2.07 40.86 7.82
N ASP A 52 -2.61 39.77 8.39
CA ASP A 52 -3.71 39.03 7.78
C ASP A 52 -5.08 39.27 8.43
N LEU A 53 -5.16 40.17 9.42
CA LEU A 53 -6.40 40.59 10.09
C LEU A 53 -6.83 41.98 9.66
N TYR A 54 -7.92 42.09 8.91
CA TYR A 54 -8.48 43.34 8.43
C TYR A 54 -9.69 43.78 9.26
N PRO A 55 -9.71 44.98 9.86
CA PRO A 55 -10.88 45.46 10.59
C PRO A 55 -12.05 45.75 9.65
N ILE A 56 -13.25 45.29 10.03
CA ILE A 56 -14.50 45.65 9.36
C ILE A 56 -15.17 46.73 10.20
N HIS A 57 -15.51 47.86 9.57
CA HIS A 57 -16.34 48.88 10.22
C HIS A 57 -17.82 48.56 9.98
N ALA A 58 -18.43 47.84 10.92
CA ALA A 58 -19.87 47.56 10.94
C ALA A 58 -20.57 48.40 12.01
N ASN A 59 -21.85 48.72 11.80
CA ASN A 59 -22.65 49.37 12.85
C ASN A 59 -22.83 48.39 14.01
N SER A 60 -22.44 48.80 15.23
CA SER A 60 -22.67 47.99 16.42
C SER A 60 -24.17 47.97 16.73
N VAL A 61 -24.82 46.85 16.41
CA VAL A 61 -26.18 46.60 16.87
C VAL A 61 -26.07 46.09 18.29
N VAL A 62 -26.07 47.02 19.24
CA VAL A 62 -26.12 46.69 20.66
C VAL A 62 -27.55 46.27 20.97
N THR A 63 -27.76 45.00 21.33
CA THR A 63 -29.03 44.58 21.90
C THR A 63 -29.24 45.35 23.21
N PRO A 64 -30.38 46.05 23.39
CA PRO A 64 -30.60 46.83 24.59
C PRO A 64 -30.56 45.90 25.81
N ARG A 65 -29.78 46.28 26.82
CA ARG A 65 -29.69 45.51 28.06
C ARG A 65 -31.10 45.37 28.66
N PRO A 66 -31.50 44.19 29.15
CA PRO A 66 -32.75 44.05 29.86
C PRO A 66 -32.74 44.98 31.08
N ALA A 67 -33.84 45.72 31.29
CA ALA A 67 -33.94 46.80 32.28
C ALA A 67 -33.67 46.37 33.74
N THR A 68 -33.67 45.07 34.01
CA THR A 68 -33.36 44.44 35.30
C THR A 68 -31.87 44.48 35.67
N SER A 69 -30.96 44.74 34.72
CA SER A 69 -29.50 44.69 34.90
C SER A 69 -28.84 46.01 35.35
N SER A 70 -29.60 46.94 35.93
CA SER A 70 -29.10 48.28 36.29
C SER A 70 -28.39 48.37 37.65
N SER A 71 -28.58 47.39 38.53
CA SER A 71 -27.93 47.34 39.86
C SER A 71 -26.72 46.40 39.87
N ILE A 72 -25.74 46.66 40.74
CA ILE A 72 -24.57 45.77 40.89
C ILE A 72 -25.01 44.36 41.32
N SER A 73 -26.02 44.27 42.19
CA SER A 73 -26.58 42.99 42.64
C SER A 73 -27.24 42.21 41.51
N SER A 74 -27.96 42.89 40.60
CA SER A 74 -28.57 42.24 39.44
C SER A 74 -27.53 41.76 38.43
N MET A 75 -26.46 42.54 38.18
CA MET A 75 -25.38 42.10 37.28
C MET A 75 -24.65 40.86 37.82
N LEU A 76 -24.42 40.78 39.14
CA LEU A 76 -23.82 39.60 39.75
C LEU A 76 -24.73 38.37 39.63
N HIS A 77 -26.03 38.55 39.78
CA HIS A 77 -26.99 37.47 39.59
C HIS A 77 -27.03 37.00 38.12
N ASP A 78 -27.00 37.93 37.16
CA ASP A 78 -26.92 37.61 35.74
C ASP A 78 -25.61 36.86 35.42
N PHE A 79 -24.47 37.29 35.96
CA PHE A 79 -23.19 36.57 35.79
C PHE A 79 -23.23 35.16 36.39
N GLN A 80 -23.90 34.99 37.54
CA GLN A 80 -24.07 33.67 38.13
C GLN A 80 -24.93 32.76 37.23
N ASN A 81 -26.03 33.29 36.70
CA ASN A 81 -26.91 32.57 35.79
C ASN A 81 -26.18 32.18 34.48
N GLU A 82 -25.40 33.09 33.88
CA GLU A 82 -24.61 32.79 32.69
C GLU A 82 -23.51 31.76 32.97
N TRP A 83 -22.88 31.82 34.15
CA TRP A 83 -21.89 30.83 34.55
C TRP A 83 -22.53 29.46 34.77
N ASP A 84 -23.68 29.40 35.42
CA ASP A 84 -24.44 28.16 35.62
C ASP A 84 -24.87 27.56 34.26
N ASN A 85 -25.33 28.38 33.33
CA ASN A 85 -25.65 27.97 31.96
C ASN A 85 -24.41 27.39 31.25
N LEU A 86 -23.27 28.09 31.28
CA LEU A 86 -22.03 27.64 30.65
C LEU A 86 -21.54 26.31 31.25
N MET A 87 -21.68 26.14 32.56
CA MET A 87 -21.30 24.89 33.24
C MET A 87 -22.22 23.73 32.86
N LEU A 88 -23.54 23.97 32.74
CA LEU A 88 -24.49 22.98 32.25
C LEU A 88 -24.26 22.61 30.78
N GLU A 89 -23.97 23.59 29.92
CA GLU A 89 -23.61 23.34 28.52
C GLU A 89 -22.31 22.55 28.40
N THR A 90 -21.29 22.91 29.18
CA THR A 90 -20.01 22.18 29.21
C THR A 90 -20.21 20.74 29.66
N TYR A 91 -21.06 20.51 30.66
CA TYR A 91 -21.42 19.17 31.11
C TYR A 91 -22.13 18.36 30.02
N LYS A 92 -23.19 18.92 29.39
CA LYS A 92 -23.91 18.28 28.29
C LYS A 92 -23.01 18.00 27.09
N LEU A 93 -22.10 18.92 26.76
CA LEU A 93 -21.13 18.72 25.68
C LEU A 93 -20.18 17.56 26.01
N ARG A 94 -19.66 17.49 27.24
CA ARG A 94 -18.83 16.35 27.68
C ARG A 94 -19.59 15.03 27.66
N GLU A 95 -20.85 15.02 28.10
CA GLU A 95 -21.72 13.85 28.07
C GLU A 95 -22.04 13.38 26.64
N SER A 96 -22.30 14.31 25.72
CA SER A 96 -22.49 13.99 24.30
C SER A 96 -21.23 13.41 23.66
N LEU A 97 -20.06 13.92 24.06
CA LEU A 97 -18.77 13.44 23.58
C LEU A 97 -18.45 12.03 24.10
N THR A 98 -18.72 11.74 25.37
CA THR A 98 -18.57 10.36 25.89
C THR A 98 -19.56 9.40 25.25
N THR A 99 -20.81 9.83 25.05
CA THR A 99 -21.86 9.03 24.40
C THR A 99 -21.50 8.70 22.95
N THR A 100 -21.08 9.69 22.16
CA THR A 100 -20.67 9.48 20.75
C THR A 100 -19.42 8.61 20.64
N ARG A 101 -18.46 8.76 21.55
CA ARG A 101 -17.30 7.84 21.62
C ARG A 101 -17.72 6.39 21.91
N ALA A 102 -18.68 6.18 22.80
CA ALA A 102 -19.20 4.85 23.11
C ALA A 102 -19.98 4.25 21.91
N GLN A 103 -20.78 5.07 21.22
CA GLN A 103 -21.46 4.64 19.99
C GLN A 103 -20.46 4.30 18.88
N LEU A 104 -19.43 5.11 18.69
CA LEU A 104 -18.37 4.85 17.70
C LEU A 104 -17.61 3.55 18.01
N SER A 105 -17.25 3.31 19.27
CA SER A 105 -16.56 2.06 19.62
C SER A 105 -17.47 0.85 19.38
N GLN A 106 -18.76 0.94 19.74
CA GLN A 106 -19.74 -0.11 19.46
C GLN A 106 -19.90 -0.37 17.95
N THR A 107 -19.99 0.67 17.11
CA THR A 107 -20.12 0.49 15.65
C THR A 107 -18.87 -0.10 15.03
N LEU A 108 -17.68 0.25 15.54
CA LEU A 108 -16.43 -0.38 15.10
C LEU A 108 -16.38 -1.87 15.44
N TYR A 109 -16.82 -2.27 16.64
CA TYR A 109 -16.92 -3.69 16.98
C TYR A 109 -17.94 -4.43 16.11
N GLN A 110 -19.09 -3.82 15.81
CA GLN A 110 -20.08 -4.39 14.90
C GLN A 110 -19.54 -4.50 13.47
N HIS A 111 -18.78 -3.51 13.00
CA HIS A 111 -18.13 -3.53 11.70
C HIS A 111 -17.12 -4.69 11.60
N GLU A 112 -16.26 -4.87 12.60
CA GLU A 112 -15.34 -6.02 12.63
C GLU A 112 -16.07 -7.36 12.65
N ALA A 113 -17.15 -7.47 13.43
CA ALA A 113 -17.99 -8.67 13.45
C ALA A 113 -18.62 -8.94 12.07
N ALA A 114 -19.14 -7.90 11.41
CA ALA A 114 -19.71 -8.01 10.07
C ALA A 114 -18.66 -8.45 9.03
N CYS A 115 -17.43 -7.91 9.08
CA CYS A 115 -16.34 -8.35 8.22
C CYS A 115 -16.02 -9.84 8.41
N ARG A 116 -16.04 -10.35 9.65
CA ARG A 116 -15.83 -11.80 9.90
C ARG A 116 -16.96 -12.64 9.29
N VAL A 117 -18.21 -12.18 9.36
CA VAL A 117 -19.34 -12.86 8.73
C VAL A 117 -19.17 -12.87 7.21
N ILE A 118 -18.81 -11.75 6.60
CA ILE A 118 -18.55 -11.65 5.16
C ILE A 118 -17.44 -12.62 4.74
N CYS A 119 -16.35 -12.71 5.52
CA CYS A 119 -15.27 -13.67 5.24
C CYS A 119 -15.75 -15.14 5.30
N ARG A 120 -16.62 -15.50 6.26
CA ARG A 120 -17.19 -16.85 6.33
C ARG A 120 -18.10 -17.13 5.13
N LEU A 121 -19.02 -16.21 4.83
CA LEU A 121 -19.93 -16.34 3.69
C LEU A 121 -19.18 -16.39 2.35
N ALA A 122 -18.10 -15.63 2.20
CA ALA A 122 -17.26 -15.68 1.01
C ALA A 122 -16.62 -17.07 0.83
N LYS A 123 -16.11 -17.66 1.91
CA LYS A 123 -15.57 -19.03 1.88
C LYS A 123 -16.64 -20.07 1.54
N GLU A 124 -17.81 -20.00 2.17
CA GLU A 124 -18.93 -20.91 1.87
C GLU A 124 -19.39 -20.79 0.42
N ARG A 125 -19.49 -19.57 -0.11
CA ARG A 125 -19.78 -19.31 -1.52
C ARG A 125 -18.72 -19.94 -2.42
N ASP A 126 -17.44 -19.76 -2.13
CA ASP A 126 -16.36 -20.26 -2.98
C ASP A 126 -16.33 -21.80 -3.00
N VAL A 127 -16.62 -22.45 -1.87
CA VAL A 127 -16.80 -23.91 -1.76
C VAL A 127 -18.03 -24.38 -2.54
N ALA A 128 -19.16 -23.67 -2.45
CA ALA A 128 -20.35 -24.03 -3.21
C ALA A 128 -20.12 -23.90 -4.73
N VAL A 129 -19.46 -22.83 -5.17
CA VAL A 129 -19.12 -22.60 -6.58
C VAL A 129 -18.14 -23.66 -7.10
N SER A 130 -17.14 -24.06 -6.31
CA SER A 130 -16.20 -25.11 -6.73
C SER A 130 -16.89 -26.48 -6.86
N ARG A 131 -17.78 -26.84 -5.93
CA ARG A 131 -18.61 -28.06 -6.02
C ARG A 131 -19.49 -28.05 -7.27
N VAL A 132 -20.16 -26.94 -7.57
CA VAL A 132 -20.97 -26.82 -8.79
C VAL A 132 -20.12 -26.95 -10.06
N ARG A 133 -18.91 -26.38 -10.06
CA ARG A 133 -17.95 -26.55 -11.18
C ARG A 133 -17.48 -28.00 -11.33
N GLN A 134 -17.20 -28.69 -10.23
CA GLN A 134 -16.84 -30.11 -10.28
C GLN A 134 -17.98 -30.95 -10.85
N LEU A 135 -19.20 -30.78 -10.31
CA LEU A 135 -20.39 -31.47 -10.81
C LEU A 135 -20.66 -31.16 -12.28
N SER A 136 -20.48 -29.91 -12.73
CA SER A 136 -20.65 -29.57 -14.14
C SER A 136 -19.62 -30.24 -15.03
N THR A 137 -18.36 -30.36 -14.58
CA THR A 137 -17.32 -31.11 -15.30
C THR A 137 -17.58 -32.61 -15.31
N ASP A 138 -18.06 -33.18 -14.21
CA ASP A 138 -18.35 -34.61 -14.10
C ASP A 138 -19.59 -34.97 -14.94
N LEU A 139 -20.61 -34.10 -14.97
CA LEU A 139 -21.74 -34.24 -15.89
C LEU A 139 -21.30 -34.12 -17.36
N ALA A 140 -20.37 -33.20 -17.68
CA ALA A 140 -19.84 -33.08 -19.03
C ALA A 140 -19.07 -34.34 -19.45
N LYS A 141 -18.25 -34.90 -18.55
CA LYS A 141 -17.57 -36.19 -18.77
C LYS A 141 -18.59 -37.32 -18.93
N ALA A 142 -19.56 -37.45 -18.03
CA ALA A 142 -20.59 -38.48 -18.09
C ALA A 142 -21.41 -38.41 -19.39
N ARG A 143 -21.74 -37.20 -19.87
CA ARG A 143 -22.36 -37.01 -21.20
C ARG A 143 -21.46 -37.45 -22.35
N ALA A 144 -20.16 -37.16 -22.27
CA ALA A 144 -19.19 -37.62 -23.28
C ALA A 144 -19.04 -39.15 -23.28
N TYR A 145 -18.99 -39.78 -22.10
CA TYR A 145 -18.97 -41.25 -21.95
C TYR A 145 -20.26 -41.92 -22.47
N ALA A 146 -21.42 -41.33 -22.21
CA ALA A 146 -22.69 -41.81 -22.76
C ALA A 146 -22.75 -41.73 -24.30
N ALA A 147 -22.00 -40.81 -24.92
CA ALA A 147 -21.90 -40.68 -26.37
C ALA A 147 -20.91 -41.68 -27.01
N THR A 148 -19.92 -42.19 -26.26
CA THR A 148 -18.88 -43.11 -26.77
C THR A 148 -19.11 -44.59 -26.44
N GLY A 149 -20.10 -44.92 -25.60
CA GLY A 149 -20.64 -46.29 -25.48
C GLY A 149 -19.67 -47.33 -24.89
N MET A 150 -18.76 -46.92 -24.00
CA MET A 150 -17.86 -47.84 -23.30
C MET A 150 -18.11 -47.78 -21.79
N GLU A 151 -18.64 -48.86 -21.23
CA GLU A 151 -18.86 -49.03 -19.79
C GLU A 151 -17.51 -49.16 -19.07
N ALA A 152 -17.25 -48.25 -18.13
CA ALA A 152 -16.20 -48.41 -17.13
C ALA A 152 -16.74 -47.93 -15.77
N ASP A 153 -16.56 -48.81 -14.79
CA ASP A 153 -16.92 -48.72 -13.38
C ASP A 153 -16.52 -47.37 -12.76
N VAL A 154 -17.51 -46.54 -12.41
CA VAL A 154 -17.30 -45.28 -11.69
C VAL A 154 -17.61 -45.52 -10.21
N SER A 155 -16.56 -45.85 -9.45
CA SER A 155 -16.59 -45.77 -7.99
C SER A 155 -16.74 -44.31 -7.58
N VAL A 156 -17.98 -43.92 -7.31
CA VAL A 156 -18.33 -42.64 -6.68
C VAL A 156 -17.96 -42.76 -5.20
N GLU A 157 -16.76 -42.30 -4.82
CA GLU A 157 -16.48 -41.94 -3.43
C GLU A 157 -17.21 -40.64 -3.10
N GLY A 158 -18.50 -40.79 -2.81
CA GLY A 158 -19.31 -39.78 -2.15
C GLY A 158 -18.94 -39.74 -0.67
N GLY A 159 -18.21 -38.70 -0.28
CA GLY A 159 -17.85 -38.44 1.11
C GLY A 159 -17.80 -36.94 1.39
N ALA A 160 -18.94 -36.27 1.30
CA ALA A 160 -19.13 -34.96 1.90
C ALA A 160 -19.75 -35.16 3.29
N GLN A 161 -18.92 -35.26 4.33
CA GLN A 161 -19.32 -35.06 5.72
C GLN A 161 -18.32 -34.13 6.42
N ASP A 162 -18.88 -33.37 7.36
CA ASP A 162 -18.32 -32.24 8.10
C ASP A 162 -17.01 -32.52 8.85
N GLU A 163 -15.87 -32.30 8.19
CA GLU A 163 -14.54 -32.64 8.71
C GLU A 163 -13.55 -31.44 8.61
N ALA A 164 -14.03 -30.21 8.48
CA ALA A 164 -13.14 -29.05 8.28
C ALA A 164 -12.33 -28.62 9.53
N ALA A 165 -12.69 -29.13 10.71
CA ALA A 165 -11.97 -28.83 11.97
C ALA A 165 -11.02 -29.98 12.38
N ASP A 166 -11.43 -31.24 12.27
CA ASP A 166 -10.59 -32.40 12.64
C ASP A 166 -9.53 -32.74 11.58
N VAL A 167 -9.79 -32.49 10.29
CA VAL A 167 -8.78 -32.70 9.23
C VAL A 167 -7.65 -31.69 9.33
N ALA A 168 -7.91 -30.48 9.86
CA ALA A 168 -6.86 -29.48 10.07
C ALA A 168 -5.91 -29.89 11.18
N ASP A 169 -6.41 -30.40 12.31
CA ASP A 169 -5.58 -30.88 13.43
C ASP A 169 -4.86 -32.19 13.08
N GLY A 170 -5.51 -33.10 12.35
CA GLY A 170 -4.87 -34.31 11.82
C GLY A 170 -3.72 -33.99 10.86
N PHE A 171 -3.93 -33.04 9.94
CA PHE A 171 -2.89 -32.61 9.00
C PHE A 171 -1.74 -31.87 9.70
N ILE A 172 -2.03 -31.06 10.73
CA ILE A 172 -0.99 -30.40 11.53
C ILE A 172 -0.15 -31.44 12.28
N GLN A 173 -0.77 -32.44 12.89
CA GLN A 173 -0.05 -33.52 13.58
C GLN A 173 0.80 -34.35 12.62
N GLU A 174 0.28 -34.65 11.43
CA GLU A 174 1.03 -35.36 10.39
C GLU A 174 2.19 -34.51 9.84
N ALA A 175 1.98 -33.22 9.61
CA ALA A 175 3.03 -32.29 9.20
C ALA A 175 4.12 -32.14 10.26
N VAL A 176 3.76 -32.09 11.55
CA VAL A 176 4.71 -32.06 12.67
C VAL A 176 5.50 -33.37 12.73
N ALA A 177 4.85 -34.52 12.62
CA ALA A 177 5.51 -35.83 12.60
C ALA A 177 6.45 -36.01 11.40
N VAL A 178 6.05 -35.55 10.22
CA VAL A 178 6.90 -35.52 9.02
C VAL A 178 8.08 -34.56 9.23
N SER A 179 7.87 -33.42 9.88
CA SER A 179 8.94 -32.46 10.19
C SER A 179 9.99 -33.05 11.14
N GLU A 180 9.59 -33.77 12.20
CA GLU A 180 10.53 -34.41 13.14
C GLU A 180 11.34 -35.51 12.46
N LYS A 181 10.68 -36.34 11.64
CA LYS A 181 11.36 -37.35 10.81
C LYS A 181 12.38 -36.71 9.87
N LEU A 182 12.01 -35.64 9.17
CA LEU A 182 12.91 -34.91 8.26
C LEU A 182 14.01 -34.13 9.00
N MET A 183 13.76 -33.62 10.19
CA MET A 183 14.74 -32.93 11.05
C MET A 183 15.87 -33.87 11.48
N SER A 184 15.53 -35.12 11.79
CA SER A 184 16.54 -36.15 12.08
C SER A 184 17.40 -36.49 10.85
N GLY A 185 16.81 -36.44 9.65
CA GLY A 185 17.51 -36.60 8.37
C GLY A 185 18.38 -35.41 7.98
N ARG A 186 17.96 -34.17 8.27
CA ARG A 186 18.71 -32.94 8.01
C ARG A 186 20.05 -32.93 8.74
N LYS A 187 20.09 -33.34 10.01
CA LYS A 187 21.33 -33.42 10.80
C LYS A 187 22.36 -34.43 10.26
N LYS A 188 21.94 -35.40 9.45
CA LYS A 188 22.79 -36.45 8.86
C LYS A 188 23.18 -36.19 7.40
N ARG A 189 22.66 -35.15 6.75
CA ARG A 189 23.07 -34.81 5.38
C ARG A 189 24.49 -34.28 5.39
N LYS A 190 25.45 -35.08 4.90
CA LYS A 190 26.77 -34.58 4.53
C LYS A 190 26.57 -33.63 3.36
N HIS A 191 26.85 -32.35 3.58
CA HIS A 191 26.76 -31.36 2.52
C HIS A 191 27.75 -31.72 1.38
N PRO A 192 27.34 -31.68 0.11
CA PRO A 192 28.22 -32.00 -1.01
C PRO A 192 29.37 -30.99 -1.07
N LYS A 193 30.62 -31.48 -1.02
CA LYS A 193 31.90 -30.74 -1.19
C LYS A 193 31.77 -29.20 -1.19
N LEU A 194 31.54 -28.59 -0.03
CA LEU A 194 31.61 -27.13 0.09
C LEU A 194 33.06 -26.67 -0.10
N ALA A 195 33.24 -25.50 -0.70
CA ALA A 195 34.54 -24.86 -0.79
C ALA A 195 35.12 -24.63 0.62
N LYS A 196 36.40 -24.99 0.82
CA LYS A 196 37.11 -24.72 2.08
C LYS A 196 37.27 -23.20 2.27
N GLU A 197 37.38 -22.76 3.53
CA GLU A 197 37.46 -21.33 3.90
C GLU A 197 38.57 -20.57 3.13
N ASP A 198 39.69 -21.23 2.85
CA ASP A 198 40.80 -20.65 2.09
C ASP A 198 40.46 -20.33 0.63
N ALA A 199 39.59 -21.14 0.00
CA ALA A 199 39.12 -20.89 -1.36
C ALA A 199 38.14 -19.70 -1.42
N VAL A 200 37.40 -19.46 -0.33
CA VAL A 200 36.50 -18.30 -0.23
C VAL A 200 37.30 -17.00 -0.04
N LYS A 201 38.41 -17.05 0.71
CA LYS A 201 39.31 -15.90 0.89
C LYS A 201 40.04 -15.50 -0.41
N ALA A 202 40.16 -16.42 -1.36
CA ALA A 202 40.76 -16.16 -2.67
C ALA A 202 39.83 -15.43 -3.66
N TYR A 203 38.53 -15.25 -3.34
CA TYR A 203 37.63 -14.52 -4.21
C TYR A 203 37.98 -13.03 -4.24
N THR A 204 38.18 -12.51 -5.45
CA THR A 204 38.45 -11.08 -5.69
C THR A 204 37.23 -10.43 -6.34
N VAL A 205 36.92 -9.20 -5.93
CA VAL A 205 35.83 -8.43 -6.50
C VAL A 205 36.22 -8.01 -7.93
N GLN A 206 35.58 -8.61 -8.92
CA GLN A 206 35.85 -8.30 -10.33
C GLN A 206 35.23 -6.97 -10.79
N GLY A 207 34.22 -6.45 -10.08
CA GLY A 207 33.61 -5.16 -10.39
C GLY A 207 32.53 -4.74 -9.39
N THR A 208 32.32 -3.43 -9.25
CA THR A 208 31.19 -2.82 -8.53
C THR A 208 30.27 -2.13 -9.54
N ALA A 209 28.96 -2.10 -9.26
CA ALA A 209 27.95 -1.58 -10.19
C ALA A 209 28.21 -0.14 -10.68
N GLU A 210 28.90 0.67 -9.90
CA GLU A 210 29.34 2.03 -10.28
C GLU A 210 30.31 2.05 -11.47
N LYS A 211 31.19 1.04 -11.60
CA LYS A 211 32.15 0.93 -12.70
C LYS A 211 31.54 0.37 -13.99
N LEU A 212 30.45 -0.40 -13.90
CA LEU A 212 29.74 -0.88 -15.08
C LEU A 212 28.90 0.22 -15.75
N ALA A 213 28.33 1.15 -14.97
CA ALA A 213 27.55 2.26 -15.50
C ALA A 213 28.38 3.34 -16.22
N GLN A 214 29.70 3.35 -16.04
CA GLN A 214 30.62 4.35 -16.62
C GLN A 214 31.30 3.89 -17.92
N ALA A 215 31.11 2.64 -18.35
CA ALA A 215 31.81 2.09 -19.53
C ALA A 215 31.27 2.59 -20.89
N ASP A 216 30.12 3.30 -20.93
CA ASP A 216 29.43 3.69 -22.16
C ASP A 216 29.71 5.13 -22.66
N THR A 217 30.79 5.80 -22.22
CA THR A 217 31.15 7.14 -22.74
C THR A 217 32.14 7.13 -23.92
N ALA A 218 32.01 6.19 -24.85
CA ALA A 218 32.90 6.12 -26.02
C ALA A 218 32.19 5.71 -27.33
N THR A 219 31.12 6.41 -27.73
CA THR A 219 30.76 6.57 -29.17
C THR A 219 29.67 7.63 -29.36
N PRO A 220 29.81 8.59 -30.30
CA PRO A 220 28.82 9.62 -30.54
C PRO A 220 27.88 9.19 -31.68
N SER A 221 26.68 8.67 -31.39
CA SER A 221 25.63 8.66 -32.41
C SER A 221 24.20 8.72 -31.83
N LYS A 222 23.50 9.76 -32.30
CA LYS A 222 22.04 10.02 -32.35
C LYS A 222 21.20 9.79 -31.07
N ARG A 223 20.98 10.93 -30.38
CA ARG A 223 19.80 11.28 -29.54
C ARG A 223 19.27 10.16 -28.62
N ARG A 224 20.01 9.85 -27.55
CA ARG A 224 19.41 9.36 -26.30
C ARG A 224 19.60 10.43 -25.23
N ARG A 225 18.50 10.86 -24.61
CA ARG A 225 18.51 11.88 -23.56
C ARG A 225 19.40 11.40 -22.42
N LYS A 226 20.45 12.17 -22.11
CA LYS A 226 21.24 12.03 -20.87
C LYS A 226 20.26 12.04 -19.69
N SER A 227 20.18 10.93 -18.99
CA SER A 227 19.66 10.87 -17.62
C SER A 227 20.54 9.92 -16.80
N ALA A 228 21.84 10.18 -16.78
CA ALA A 228 22.73 9.65 -15.75
C ALA A 228 22.77 10.67 -14.62
N SER A 229 21.70 10.67 -13.80
CA SER A 229 21.68 11.34 -12.51
C SER A 229 21.89 10.27 -11.44
N SER A 230 23.04 10.34 -10.77
CA SER A 230 23.22 10.10 -9.33
C SER A 230 22.48 8.91 -8.71
N SER A 231 23.26 7.88 -8.31
CA SER A 231 22.91 6.76 -7.41
C SER A 231 21.72 5.87 -7.81
N ALA A 232 21.80 5.19 -8.96
CA ALA A 232 20.97 4.03 -9.21
C ALA A 232 21.47 2.86 -8.34
N THR A 233 20.74 2.54 -7.27
CA THR A 233 21.02 1.37 -6.43
C THR A 233 20.56 0.11 -7.14
N VAL A 234 21.38 -0.94 -7.06
CA VAL A 234 21.02 -2.27 -7.57
C VAL A 234 20.04 -2.90 -6.59
N THR A 235 18.87 -3.27 -7.10
CA THR A 235 17.76 -3.82 -6.30
C THR A 235 17.60 -5.32 -6.51
N ALA A 236 17.93 -5.84 -7.69
CA ALA A 236 17.83 -7.25 -8.02
C ALA A 236 18.94 -7.68 -8.99
N ILE A 237 19.36 -8.94 -8.91
CA ILE A 237 20.36 -9.52 -9.80
C ILE A 237 20.02 -10.99 -10.09
N ASP A 238 20.26 -11.42 -11.33
CA ASP A 238 20.13 -12.82 -11.74
C ASP A 238 21.22 -13.16 -12.76
N ILE A 239 21.70 -14.40 -12.73
CA ILE A 239 22.74 -14.92 -13.63
C ILE A 239 22.14 -16.11 -14.38
N HIS A 240 22.31 -16.16 -15.70
CA HIS A 240 21.75 -17.24 -16.50
C HIS A 240 22.37 -18.58 -16.09
N PHE A 241 21.53 -19.60 -15.90
CA PHE A 241 21.95 -20.89 -15.34
C PHE A 241 22.94 -21.65 -16.24
N GLN A 242 22.72 -21.64 -17.56
CA GLN A 242 23.58 -22.35 -18.51
C GLN A 242 24.71 -21.49 -19.07
N ASP A 243 24.51 -20.16 -19.11
CA ASP A 243 25.42 -19.19 -19.72
C ASP A 243 25.85 -18.18 -18.67
N ASN A 244 26.89 -18.55 -17.93
CA ASN A 244 27.38 -17.77 -16.78
C ASN A 244 27.86 -16.36 -17.17
N ASP A 245 27.97 -16.06 -18.47
CA ASP A 245 28.38 -14.76 -18.94
C ASP A 245 27.21 -13.78 -19.13
N ARG A 246 25.96 -14.24 -19.10
CA ARG A 246 24.79 -13.34 -19.12
C ARG A 246 24.30 -13.05 -17.70
N MET A 247 24.23 -11.77 -17.36
CA MET A 247 23.76 -11.30 -16.06
C MET A 247 22.75 -10.18 -16.24
N LEU A 248 21.63 -10.26 -15.53
CA LEU A 248 20.56 -9.26 -15.58
C LEU A 248 20.50 -8.52 -14.25
N VAL A 249 20.51 -7.19 -14.33
CA VAL A 249 20.57 -6.30 -13.16
C VAL A 249 19.36 -5.38 -13.18
N GLY A 250 18.57 -5.38 -12.10
CA GLY A 250 17.48 -4.45 -11.86
C GLY A 250 17.93 -3.23 -11.05
N GLY A 251 17.48 -2.04 -11.43
CA GLY A 251 17.79 -0.79 -10.76
C GLY A 251 16.56 -0.11 -10.13
N SER A 252 16.83 0.76 -9.16
CA SER A 252 15.82 1.52 -8.42
C SER A 252 15.03 2.54 -9.23
N VAL A 253 15.49 2.89 -10.44
CA VAL A 253 14.85 3.90 -11.31
C VAL A 253 14.05 3.26 -12.45
N GLY A 254 13.72 1.97 -12.33
CA GLY A 254 12.88 1.26 -13.31
C GLY A 254 13.60 0.84 -14.58
N TYR A 255 14.93 0.76 -14.55
CA TYR A 255 15.73 0.19 -15.62
C TYR A 255 16.19 -1.21 -15.23
N ALA A 256 16.17 -2.13 -16.20
CA ALA A 256 16.87 -3.40 -16.10
C ALA A 256 17.89 -3.50 -17.23
N THR A 257 19.12 -3.87 -16.89
CA THR A 257 20.24 -3.93 -17.83
C THR A 257 20.75 -5.35 -17.92
N LEU A 258 20.76 -5.90 -19.14
CA LEU A 258 21.39 -7.17 -19.46
C LEU A 258 22.86 -6.91 -19.80
N TYR A 259 23.74 -7.61 -19.11
CA TYR A 259 25.19 -7.44 -19.20
C TYR A 259 25.86 -8.75 -19.63
N ASN A 260 26.92 -8.62 -20.43
CA ASN A 260 27.81 -9.72 -20.76
C ASN A 260 29.09 -9.60 -19.94
N ARG A 261 29.32 -10.58 -19.06
CA ARG A 261 30.45 -10.64 -18.12
C ARG A 261 31.78 -10.85 -18.83
N ALA A 262 31.84 -11.66 -19.89
CA ALA A 262 33.07 -11.97 -20.60
C ALA A 262 33.61 -10.77 -21.37
N THR A 263 32.73 -10.07 -22.10
CA THR A 263 33.09 -8.88 -22.90
C THR A 263 33.10 -7.59 -22.07
N LYS A 264 32.51 -7.62 -20.87
CA LYS A 264 32.29 -6.46 -20.02
C LYS A 264 31.48 -5.34 -20.69
N THR A 265 30.53 -5.71 -21.53
CA THR A 265 29.69 -4.77 -22.27
C THR A 265 28.22 -4.92 -21.88
N THR A 266 27.49 -3.81 -21.93
CA THR A 266 26.03 -3.79 -21.82
C THR A 266 25.43 -4.36 -23.10
N VAL A 267 24.63 -5.42 -22.99
CA VAL A 267 23.94 -6.04 -24.14
C VAL A 267 22.71 -5.24 -24.47
N CYS A 268 21.90 -4.92 -23.46
CA CYS A 268 20.72 -4.09 -23.61
C CYS A 268 20.33 -3.44 -22.27
N THR A 269 19.62 -2.32 -22.35
CA THR A 269 18.93 -1.72 -21.20
C THR A 269 17.48 -1.51 -21.56
N VAL A 270 16.59 -2.16 -20.81
CA VAL A 270 15.14 -2.06 -20.97
C VAL A 270 14.54 -1.19 -19.89
N THR A 271 13.46 -0.49 -20.22
CA THR A 271 12.72 0.37 -19.29
C THR A 271 11.48 -0.39 -18.81
N HIS A 272 11.48 -0.81 -17.55
CA HIS A 272 10.39 -1.57 -16.95
C HIS A 272 9.13 -0.74 -16.75
N SER A 273 9.25 0.54 -16.37
CA SER A 273 8.08 1.41 -16.17
C SER A 273 8.39 2.85 -16.58
N THR A 274 7.41 3.53 -17.17
CA THR A 274 7.51 4.96 -17.54
C THR A 274 7.60 5.86 -16.32
N ASP A 275 7.07 5.39 -15.19
CA ASP A 275 6.91 6.17 -13.96
C ASP A 275 8.12 6.03 -13.03
N LYS A 276 9.22 5.45 -13.54
CA LYS A 276 10.49 5.21 -12.82
C LYS A 276 10.34 4.33 -11.57
N SER A 277 9.32 3.48 -11.54
CA SER A 277 9.11 2.51 -10.46
C SER A 277 10.28 1.51 -10.39
N ALA A 278 10.76 1.20 -9.19
CA ALA A 278 11.92 0.33 -8.99
C ALA A 278 11.68 -1.09 -9.51
N VAL A 279 12.70 -1.70 -10.13
CA VAL A 279 12.67 -3.12 -10.51
C VAL A 279 13.03 -3.96 -9.30
N THR A 280 12.06 -4.63 -8.69
CA THR A 280 12.22 -5.36 -7.44
C THR A 280 12.56 -6.84 -7.64
N ALA A 281 12.20 -7.42 -8.79
CA ALA A 281 12.51 -8.81 -9.13
C ALA A 281 12.92 -8.96 -10.59
N VAL A 282 13.85 -9.88 -10.84
CA VAL A 282 14.46 -10.10 -12.16
C VAL A 282 14.75 -11.59 -12.32
N LYS A 283 14.40 -12.18 -13.47
CA LYS A 283 14.74 -13.56 -13.80
C LYS A 283 15.02 -13.79 -15.27
N LEU A 284 16.15 -14.42 -15.58
CA LEU A 284 16.49 -14.94 -16.90
C LEU A 284 15.81 -16.30 -17.11
N HIS A 285 15.25 -16.52 -18.29
CA HIS A 285 14.72 -17.84 -18.63
C HIS A 285 15.87 -18.84 -18.81
N PRO A 286 15.76 -20.12 -18.39
CA PRO A 286 16.89 -21.05 -18.44
C PRO A 286 17.30 -21.51 -19.85
N ASN A 287 16.36 -21.54 -20.79
CA ASN A 287 16.52 -22.20 -22.09
C ASN A 287 16.22 -21.30 -23.31
N GLU A 288 15.52 -20.18 -23.12
CA GLU A 288 15.06 -19.32 -24.21
C GLU A 288 15.67 -17.93 -24.04
N GLU A 289 15.82 -17.18 -25.14
CA GLU A 289 16.26 -15.77 -25.09
C GLU A 289 15.13 -14.85 -24.62
N LEU A 290 14.76 -15.04 -23.35
CA LEU A 290 13.66 -14.38 -22.69
C LEU A 290 14.08 -14.02 -21.26
N PHE A 291 13.57 -12.91 -20.74
CA PHE A 291 13.67 -12.61 -19.32
C PHE A 291 12.44 -11.88 -18.79
N ALA A 292 12.21 -12.00 -17.49
CA ALA A 292 11.12 -11.35 -16.79
C ALA A 292 11.65 -10.29 -15.82
N THR A 293 10.93 -9.19 -15.72
CA THR A 293 11.14 -8.14 -14.72
C THR A 293 9.85 -7.86 -13.98
N GLY A 294 9.95 -7.68 -12.66
CA GLY A 294 8.85 -7.34 -11.77
C GLY A 294 9.14 -6.01 -11.07
N GLY A 295 8.15 -5.13 -11.04
CA GLY A 295 8.29 -3.78 -10.52
C GLY A 295 7.55 -3.55 -9.21
N ALA A 296 7.92 -2.46 -8.54
CA ALA A 296 7.15 -1.93 -7.42
C ALA A 296 5.79 -1.35 -7.83
N ASP A 297 5.54 -1.22 -9.14
CA ASP A 297 4.23 -0.89 -9.72
C ASP A 297 3.26 -2.10 -9.75
N GLY A 298 3.73 -3.28 -9.36
CA GLY A 298 2.95 -4.52 -9.35
C GLY A 298 2.79 -5.17 -10.71
N ASN A 299 3.53 -4.71 -11.72
CA ASN A 299 3.51 -5.29 -13.06
C ASN A 299 4.65 -6.29 -13.25
N VAL A 300 4.37 -7.35 -14.01
CA VAL A 300 5.38 -8.29 -14.51
C VAL A 300 5.48 -8.13 -16.02
N ARG A 301 6.69 -7.90 -16.53
CA ARG A 301 6.94 -7.75 -17.97
C ARG A 301 7.93 -8.80 -18.46
N MET A 302 7.58 -9.44 -19.55
CA MET A 302 8.40 -10.43 -20.25
C MET A 302 9.02 -9.80 -21.49
N TRP A 303 10.32 -9.99 -21.64
CA TRP A 303 11.14 -9.36 -22.67
C TRP A 303 11.76 -10.43 -23.54
N LYS A 304 11.56 -10.32 -24.86
CA LYS A 304 12.08 -11.25 -25.86
C LYS A 304 13.01 -10.52 -26.82
N SER A 305 14.04 -11.24 -27.27
CA SER A 305 14.97 -10.77 -28.29
C SER A 305 14.27 -10.71 -29.65
N ALA A 306 14.08 -9.50 -30.21
CA ALA A 306 13.47 -9.33 -31.53
C ALA A 306 14.54 -9.32 -32.65
N LYS A 307 15.70 -8.68 -32.38
CA LYS A 307 16.91 -8.62 -33.22
C LYS A 307 18.14 -8.50 -32.30
N GLU A 308 19.36 -8.80 -32.80
CA GLU A 308 20.59 -8.63 -32.02
C GLU A 308 20.68 -7.22 -31.40
N GLY A 309 20.48 -7.14 -30.07
CA GLY A 309 20.54 -5.91 -29.28
C GLY A 309 19.20 -5.20 -29.02
N GLU A 310 18.12 -5.55 -29.72
CA GLU A 310 16.78 -4.97 -29.53
C GLU A 310 15.86 -5.94 -28.78
N TRP A 311 15.42 -5.51 -27.59
CA TRP A 311 14.54 -6.28 -26.71
C TRP A 311 13.19 -5.59 -26.63
N GLU A 312 12.13 -6.33 -26.92
CA GLU A 312 10.76 -5.83 -26.89
C GLU A 312 9.97 -6.51 -25.77
N CYS A 313 9.01 -5.77 -25.20
CA CYS A 313 8.10 -6.29 -24.19
C CYS A 313 7.02 -7.13 -24.89
N GLU A 314 7.13 -8.46 -24.82
CA GLU A 314 6.20 -9.39 -25.48
C GLU A 314 4.89 -9.50 -24.70
N HIS A 315 4.97 -9.54 -23.36
CA HIS A 315 3.81 -9.61 -22.48
C HIS A 315 3.99 -8.71 -21.25
N ALA A 316 2.94 -7.99 -20.89
CA ALA A 316 2.83 -7.26 -19.64
C ALA A 316 1.63 -7.81 -18.85
N ALA A 317 1.90 -8.57 -17.80
CA ALA A 317 0.89 -8.99 -16.86
C ALA A 317 0.68 -7.88 -15.83
N VAL A 318 -0.49 -7.27 -15.86
CA VAL A 318 -0.91 -6.27 -14.88
C VAL A 318 -1.41 -7.01 -13.64
N GLY A 319 -0.85 -6.68 -12.47
CA GLY A 319 -1.37 -7.17 -11.20
C GLY A 319 -2.87 -6.87 -11.08
N ASN A 320 -3.64 -7.82 -10.57
CA ASN A 320 -5.10 -7.79 -10.51
C ASN A 320 -5.66 -6.38 -10.15
N PRO A 321 -6.47 -5.72 -11.01
CA PRO A 321 -6.84 -4.31 -10.85
C PRO A 321 -7.69 -3.97 -9.60
N VAL A 322 -8.10 -5.00 -8.85
CA VAL A 322 -8.93 -4.89 -7.64
C VAL A 322 -8.10 -4.56 -6.39
N SER A 323 -6.81 -4.88 -6.39
CA SER A 323 -5.87 -4.46 -5.34
C SER A 323 -4.95 -3.39 -5.91
N MET A 324 -4.86 -2.21 -5.28
CA MET A 324 -3.78 -1.25 -5.53
C MET A 324 -2.46 -2.02 -5.67
N GLY A 325 -1.81 -1.91 -6.84
CA GLY A 325 -0.74 -2.80 -7.30
C GLY A 325 0.29 -3.08 -6.21
N SER A 326 0.29 -4.32 -5.71
CA SER A 326 1.27 -4.76 -4.71
C SER A 326 2.62 -5.03 -5.40
N PRO A 327 3.75 -4.63 -4.80
CA PRO A 327 5.06 -4.76 -5.43
C PRO A 327 5.43 -6.23 -5.65
N VAL A 328 6.05 -6.51 -6.80
CA VAL A 328 6.51 -7.87 -7.14
C VAL A 328 7.84 -8.15 -6.44
N ASN A 329 7.81 -8.85 -5.30
CA ASN A 329 9.03 -9.11 -4.52
C ASN A 329 9.86 -10.31 -5.00
N TYR A 330 9.24 -11.24 -5.75
CA TYR A 330 9.90 -12.46 -6.18
C TYR A 330 9.35 -12.92 -7.53
N LEU A 331 10.22 -13.48 -8.36
CA LEU A 331 9.89 -14.09 -9.64
C LEU A 331 10.64 -15.41 -9.75
N GLU A 332 9.96 -16.42 -10.30
CA GLU A 332 10.55 -17.71 -10.63
C GLU A 332 9.79 -18.29 -11.83
N TRP A 333 10.54 -18.92 -12.74
CA TRP A 333 9.94 -19.65 -13.84
C TRP A 333 9.43 -20.99 -13.33
N HIS A 334 8.23 -21.38 -13.73
CA HIS A 334 7.70 -22.69 -13.39
C HIS A 334 8.66 -23.77 -13.90
N PRO A 335 9.05 -24.76 -13.07
CA PRO A 335 9.86 -25.88 -13.53
C PRO A 335 9.03 -26.67 -14.56
N THR A 336 9.46 -26.64 -15.81
CA THR A 336 8.86 -27.43 -16.91
C THR A 336 9.62 -28.72 -17.08
#